data_AF-A0A4Q5KNQ0-F1
#
_entry.id   AF-A0A4Q5KNQ0-F1
#
_cell.length_a   1.000
_cell.length_b   1.000
_cell.length_c   1.000
_cell.angle_alpha   90.00
_cell.angle_beta   90.00
_cell.angle_gamma   90.00
#
_symmetry.space_group_name_H-M   'P 1'
#
loop_
_entity.id
_entity.type
_entity.pdbx_description
1 polymer ?
#
loop_
_entity_poly.entity_id
_entity_poly.type
_entity_poly.pdbx_seq_one_letter_code
_entity_poly.pdbx_strand_id
1 'polypeptide(L)'
;MKRNILTMSLISIISGCYHSSNVDIDIWVPENKAPQITIKKDIDYWNKKGYHDGACGWTLSVNVSMLPPPNSPDYIYGTEIFIEYDSNGKIITQWAAPANTYPIAIKDNLIFTDSGLEISSDGELKSTVYEKQNIIHISCPKNLDVDNSDYLRCAILSDSPLGEGRNIAYNAPCT
;
A
#
# COMPACT_ATOMS: atom_id res chain seq x y z
N MET A 1 37.27 31.39 -44.43
CA MET A 1 37.16 30.93 -43.04
C MET A 1 35.69 30.81 -42.67
N LYS A 2 35.16 29.59 -42.50
CA LYS A 2 33.78 29.35 -42.06
C LYS A 2 33.78 28.98 -40.57
N ARG A 3 33.02 29.72 -39.76
CA ARG A 3 32.79 29.48 -38.32
C ARG A 3 31.75 28.36 -38.17
N ASN A 4 32.11 27.29 -37.47
CA ASN A 4 31.15 26.29 -37.00
C ASN A 4 30.58 26.76 -35.65
N ILE A 5 29.25 26.91 -35.60
CA ILE A 5 28.49 27.20 -34.39
C ILE A 5 28.08 25.85 -33.82
N LEU A 6 28.66 25.47 -32.68
CA LEU A 6 28.20 24.35 -31.86
C LEU A 6 27.03 24.84 -31.00
N THR A 7 25.81 24.46 -31.38
CA THR A 7 24.62 24.61 -30.55
C THR A 7 24.67 23.59 -29.43
N MET A 8 24.87 24.06 -28.21
CA MET A 8 24.83 23.29 -26.97
C MET A 8 23.38 23.27 -26.48
N SER A 9 22.67 22.15 -26.67
CA SER A 9 21.31 21.97 -26.16
C SER A 9 21.33 21.91 -24.63
N LEU A 10 20.73 22.91 -24.00
CA LEU A 10 20.39 22.90 -22.57
C LEU A 10 19.25 21.88 -22.35
N ILE A 11 19.56 20.76 -21.70
CA ILE A 11 18.54 19.86 -21.16
C ILE A 11 18.05 20.51 -19.86
N SER A 12 16.91 21.20 -19.93
CA SER A 12 16.20 21.68 -18.75
C SER A 12 15.59 20.47 -18.03
N ILE A 13 16.28 19.98 -17.00
CA ILE A 13 15.71 19.03 -16.05
C ILE A 13 14.68 19.81 -15.24
N ILE A 14 13.41 19.72 -15.64
CA ILE A 14 12.30 20.17 -14.82
C ILE A 14 12.21 19.16 -13.67
N SER A 15 12.94 19.40 -12.58
CA SER A 15 12.64 18.77 -11.30
C SER A 15 11.26 19.27 -10.89
N GLY A 16 10.22 18.49 -11.21
CA GLY A 16 8.90 18.67 -10.62
C GLY A 16 9.05 18.59 -9.12
N CYS A 17 8.74 19.67 -8.40
CA CYS A 17 8.55 19.60 -6.96
C CYS A 17 7.33 18.71 -6.72
N TYR A 18 7.58 17.45 -6.40
CA TYR A 18 6.57 16.55 -5.84
C TYR A 18 6.12 17.18 -4.52
N HIS A 19 4.93 17.76 -4.51
CA HIS A 19 4.26 18.09 -3.26
C HIS A 19 3.90 16.77 -2.60
N SER A 20 4.70 16.31 -1.64
CA SER A 20 4.28 15.20 -0.79
C SER A 20 3.15 15.71 0.10
N SER A 21 1.91 15.45 -0.30
CA SER A 21 0.78 15.62 0.59
C SER A 21 0.85 14.51 1.63
N ASN A 22 0.96 14.88 2.90
CA ASN A 22 0.82 13.88 3.95
C ASN A 22 -0.61 13.35 3.98
N VAL A 23 -0.76 12.07 4.27
CA VAL A 23 -2.03 11.36 4.38
C VAL A 23 -2.08 10.69 5.75
N ASP A 24 -3.23 10.75 6.40
CA ASP A 24 -3.49 9.97 7.60
C ASP A 24 -3.89 8.55 7.18
N ILE A 25 -3.17 7.56 7.69
CA ILE A 25 -3.43 6.14 7.47
C ILE A 25 -3.51 5.43 8.81
N ASP A 26 -4.22 4.30 8.85
CA ASP A 26 -4.17 3.41 10.01
C ASP A 26 -3.14 2.31 9.80
N ILE A 27 -2.45 1.92 10.87
CA ILE A 27 -1.56 0.76 10.92
C ILE A 27 -1.95 -0.15 12.10
N TRP A 28 -1.76 -1.45 11.98
CA TRP A 28 -1.93 -2.40 13.07
C TRP A 28 -0.91 -2.15 14.19
N VAL A 29 -1.39 -2.20 15.42
CA VAL A 29 -0.56 -2.07 16.63
C VAL A 29 -0.21 -3.49 17.11
N PRO A 30 1.09 -3.83 17.20
CA PRO A 30 1.50 -5.11 17.77
C PRO A 30 0.88 -5.38 19.14
N GLU A 31 0.47 -6.62 19.43
CA GLU A 31 -0.21 -6.97 20.70
C GLU A 31 0.56 -6.48 21.93
N ASN A 32 1.89 -6.60 21.93
CA ASN A 32 2.75 -6.14 23.03
C ASN A 32 2.83 -4.61 23.20
N LYS A 33 2.30 -3.85 22.24
CA LYS A 33 2.16 -2.39 22.25
C LYS A 33 0.69 -1.94 22.30
N ALA A 34 -0.25 -2.88 22.36
CA ALA A 34 -1.67 -2.58 22.38
C ALA A 34 -2.06 -1.75 23.62
N PRO A 35 -2.88 -0.69 23.44
CA PRO A 35 -3.48 0.06 24.53
C PRO A 35 -4.12 -0.83 25.61
N GLN A 36 -3.85 -0.48 26.87
CA GLN A 36 -4.50 -1.12 28.02
C GLN A 36 -5.61 -0.21 28.55
N ILE A 37 -6.84 -0.72 28.53
CA ILE A 37 -8.01 0.02 29.02
C ILE A 37 -8.01 0.02 30.55
N THR A 38 -8.07 1.22 31.12
CA THR A 38 -8.13 1.42 32.58
C THR A 38 -9.12 2.54 32.90
N ILE A 39 -9.48 2.69 34.18
CA ILE A 39 -10.36 3.79 34.64
C ILE A 39 -9.81 5.18 34.29
N LYS A 40 -8.48 5.34 34.17
CA LYS A 40 -7.82 6.63 33.84
C LYS A 40 -7.56 6.81 32.35
N LYS A 41 -7.52 5.72 31.59
CA LYS A 41 -7.24 5.66 30.15
C LYS A 41 -8.25 4.73 29.53
N ASP A 42 -9.46 5.25 29.38
CA ASP A 42 -10.57 4.56 28.75
C ASP A 42 -10.43 4.59 27.21
N ILE A 43 -11.43 4.04 26.52
CA ILE A 43 -11.46 4.01 25.05
C ILE A 43 -11.38 5.42 24.46
N ASP A 44 -12.07 6.40 25.05
CA ASP A 44 -12.10 7.78 24.55
C ASP A 44 -10.74 8.47 24.68
N TYR A 45 -10.01 8.18 25.76
CA TYR A 45 -8.63 8.62 25.91
C TYR A 45 -7.76 8.10 24.75
N TRP A 46 -7.86 6.82 24.42
CA TRP A 46 -7.05 6.19 23.38
C TRP A 46 -7.46 6.61 21.96
N ASN A 47 -8.76 6.76 21.70
CA ASN A 47 -9.28 7.35 20.46
C ASN A 47 -8.71 8.76 20.22
N LYS A 48 -8.60 9.60 21.27
CA LYS A 48 -7.96 10.93 21.17
C LYS A 48 -6.45 10.87 20.93
N LYS A 49 -5.83 9.71 21.13
CA LYS A 49 -4.41 9.44 20.81
C LYS A 49 -4.23 8.80 19.44
N GLY A 50 -5.30 8.64 18.67
CA GLY A 50 -5.30 8.02 17.34
C GLY A 50 -5.37 6.50 17.38
N TYR A 51 -5.58 5.88 18.54
CA TYR A 51 -5.77 4.44 18.63
C TYR A 51 -7.24 4.11 18.41
N HIS A 52 -7.52 3.15 17.53
CA HIS A 52 -8.88 2.74 17.21
C HIS A 52 -9.02 1.22 17.28
N ASP A 53 -10.25 0.76 17.53
CA ASP A 53 -10.56 -0.67 17.48
C ASP A 53 -10.65 -1.11 16.01
N GLY A 54 -9.96 -2.19 15.66
CA GLY A 54 -9.89 -2.76 14.33
C GLY A 54 -10.25 -4.24 14.33
N ALA A 55 -10.41 -4.82 13.14
CA ALA A 55 -10.88 -6.20 12.98
C ALA A 55 -10.00 -7.26 13.67
N CYS A 56 -8.71 -6.98 13.82
CA CYS A 56 -7.70 -7.89 14.38
C CYS A 56 -7.00 -7.33 15.63
N GLY A 57 -7.59 -6.32 16.28
CA GLY A 57 -6.98 -5.63 17.41
C GLY A 57 -6.86 -4.14 17.15
N TRP A 58 -5.95 -3.48 17.86
CA TRP A 58 -5.82 -2.03 17.79
C TRP A 58 -5.16 -1.56 16.50
N THR A 59 -5.68 -0.49 15.93
CA THR A 59 -4.97 0.32 14.94
C THR A 59 -4.48 1.63 15.55
N LEU A 60 -3.53 2.27 14.88
CA LEU A 60 -3.03 3.60 15.19
C LEU A 60 -3.04 4.45 13.92
N SER A 61 -3.70 5.60 13.96
CA SER A 61 -3.63 6.59 12.90
C SER A 61 -2.27 7.30 12.92
N VAL A 62 -1.57 7.27 11.78
CA VAL A 62 -0.27 7.89 11.56
C VAL A 62 -0.31 8.78 10.33
N ASN A 63 0.33 9.94 10.41
CA ASN A 63 0.45 10.87 9.29
C ASN A 63 1.74 10.56 8.52
N VAL A 64 1.62 10.15 7.25
CA VAL A 64 2.74 9.70 6.43
C VAL A 64 2.80 10.45 5.10
N SER A 65 4.00 10.64 4.57
CA SER A 65 4.20 11.16 3.22
C SER A 65 4.39 10.06 2.18
N MET A 66 4.58 8.81 2.61
CA MET A 66 4.94 7.65 1.78
C MET A 66 4.62 6.35 2.52
N LEU A 67 4.30 5.28 1.77
CA LEU A 67 4.19 3.90 2.24
C LEU A 67 5.25 3.03 1.53
N PRO A 68 6.52 3.04 1.99
CA PRO A 68 7.57 2.27 1.33
C PRO A 68 7.21 0.78 1.26
N PRO A 69 7.58 0.08 0.18
CA PRO A 69 7.25 -1.34 0.03
C PRO A 69 7.89 -2.19 1.14
N PRO A 70 7.38 -3.40 1.42
CA PRO A 70 7.85 -4.26 2.52
C PRO A 70 9.33 -4.63 2.50
N ASN A 71 9.96 -4.60 1.33
CA ASN A 71 11.40 -4.85 1.16
C ASN A 71 12.27 -3.61 1.38
N SER A 72 11.68 -2.45 1.70
CA SER A 72 12.39 -1.20 1.98
C SER A 72 12.89 -1.15 3.43
N PRO A 73 14.09 -0.58 3.70
CA PRO A 73 14.53 -0.31 5.08
C PRO A 73 13.63 0.67 5.83
N ASP A 74 12.86 1.48 5.10
CA ASP A 74 11.93 2.47 5.66
C ASP A 74 10.49 1.93 5.78
N TYR A 75 10.30 0.61 5.64
CA TYR A 75 8.99 -0.03 5.77
C TYR A 75 8.31 0.29 7.11
N ILE A 76 7.02 0.62 7.03
CA ILE A 76 6.20 0.96 8.20
C ILE A 76 5.51 -0.32 8.68
N TYR A 77 6.01 -0.87 9.79
CA TYR A 77 5.39 -2.04 10.40
C TYR A 77 3.93 -1.78 10.79
N GLY A 78 3.07 -2.79 10.58
CA GLY A 78 1.64 -2.72 10.85
C GLY A 78 0.78 -2.36 9.62
N THR A 79 1.40 -2.06 8.47
CA THR A 79 0.66 -1.95 7.21
C THR A 79 0.25 -3.32 6.67
N GLU A 80 -0.87 -3.38 5.96
CA GLU A 80 -1.21 -4.47 5.04
C GLU A 80 -0.13 -4.60 3.96
N ILE A 81 -0.05 -5.78 3.36
CA ILE A 81 0.86 -6.04 2.24
C ILE A 81 0.05 -6.54 1.05
N PHE A 82 0.23 -5.89 -0.09
CA PHE A 82 -0.28 -6.34 -1.38
C PHE A 82 0.88 -6.83 -2.25
N ILE A 83 0.67 -7.94 -2.96
CA ILE A 83 1.74 -8.65 -3.66
C ILE A 83 1.24 -9.01 -5.04
N GLU A 84 1.96 -8.60 -6.07
CA GLU A 84 1.79 -9.17 -7.40
C GLU A 84 2.69 -10.39 -7.56
N TYR A 85 2.17 -11.44 -8.18
CA TYR A 85 2.92 -12.66 -8.40
C TYR A 85 2.65 -13.31 -9.77
N ASP A 86 3.65 -14.05 -10.27
CA ASP A 86 3.52 -14.79 -11.53
C ASP A 86 2.76 -16.12 -11.35
N SER A 87 2.53 -16.85 -12.43
CA SER A 87 1.83 -18.15 -12.38
C SER A 87 2.54 -19.23 -11.55
N ASN A 88 3.81 -19.03 -11.22
CA ASN A 88 4.60 -19.89 -10.35
C ASN A 88 4.66 -19.35 -8.91
N GLY A 89 3.87 -18.35 -8.53
CA GLY A 89 3.90 -17.77 -7.18
C GLY A 89 5.14 -16.94 -6.89
N LYS A 90 5.97 -16.62 -7.88
CA LYS A 90 7.11 -15.73 -7.70
C LYS A 90 6.62 -14.29 -7.58
N ILE A 91 7.07 -13.61 -6.54
CA ILE A 91 6.76 -12.19 -6.31
C ILE A 91 7.36 -11.33 -7.44
N ILE A 92 6.52 -10.50 -8.04
CA ILE A 92 6.86 -9.51 -9.07
C ILE A 92 7.06 -8.14 -8.42
N THR A 93 6.09 -7.71 -7.60
CA THR A 93 6.15 -6.43 -6.87
C THR A 93 5.33 -6.51 -5.58
N GLN A 94 5.55 -5.54 -4.69
CA GLN A 94 4.86 -5.45 -3.41
C GLN A 94 4.50 -3.99 -3.11
N TRP A 95 3.38 -3.79 -2.44
CA TRP A 95 2.95 -2.50 -1.90
C TRP A 95 2.65 -2.66 -0.42
N ALA A 96 3.00 -1.64 0.37
CA ALA A 96 2.45 -1.47 1.69
C ALA A 96 1.10 -0.73 1.58
N ALA A 97 0.12 -1.08 2.39
CA ALA A 97 -1.19 -0.44 2.42
C ALA A 97 -1.68 -0.20 3.85
N PRO A 98 -2.56 0.78 4.10
CA PRO A 98 -3.11 1.00 5.44
C PRO A 98 -3.81 -0.25 5.98
N ALA A 99 -3.82 -0.43 7.29
CA ALA A 99 -4.62 -1.45 7.97
C ALA A 99 -6.08 -1.44 7.50
N ASN A 100 -6.71 -2.62 7.46
CA ASN A 100 -8.11 -2.80 7.05
C ASN A 100 -8.44 -2.33 5.63
N THR A 101 -7.45 -2.31 4.73
CA THR A 101 -7.63 -1.83 3.35
C THR A 101 -7.59 -2.99 2.35
N TYR A 102 -8.40 -2.88 1.30
CA TYR A 102 -8.47 -3.86 0.21
C TYR A 102 -8.11 -3.23 -1.15
N PRO A 103 -7.43 -3.97 -2.04
CA PRO A 103 -7.20 -3.51 -3.39
C PRO A 103 -8.52 -3.53 -4.18
N ILE A 104 -8.86 -2.42 -4.84
CA ILE A 104 -10.06 -2.28 -5.68
C ILE A 104 -9.76 -2.17 -7.17
N ALA A 105 -8.54 -1.77 -7.51
CA ALA A 105 -8.07 -1.68 -8.88
C ALA A 105 -6.55 -1.70 -8.95
N ILE A 106 -6.04 -1.99 -10.14
CA ILE A 106 -4.62 -1.88 -10.48
C ILE A 106 -4.50 -1.20 -11.84
N LYS A 107 -3.44 -0.40 -12.01
CA LYS A 107 -3.09 0.22 -13.29
C LYS A 107 -1.60 0.55 -13.31
N ASP A 108 -0.88 0.06 -14.32
CA ASP A 108 0.56 0.28 -14.44
C ASP A 108 1.29 -0.19 -13.16
N ASN A 109 2.02 0.69 -12.46
CA ASN A 109 2.70 0.37 -11.20
C ASN A 109 1.90 0.83 -9.95
N LEU A 110 0.62 1.16 -10.13
CA LEU A 110 -0.25 1.74 -9.12
C LEU A 110 -1.29 0.72 -8.66
N ILE A 111 -1.48 0.63 -7.35
CA ILE A 111 -2.60 -0.08 -6.73
C ILE A 111 -3.55 0.94 -6.10
N PHE A 112 -4.85 0.71 -6.28
CA PHE A 112 -5.91 1.57 -5.77
C PHE A 112 -6.67 0.84 -4.69
N THR A 113 -7.05 1.56 -3.64
CA THR A 113 -7.64 0.99 -2.44
C THR A 113 -9.07 1.47 -2.18
N ASP A 114 -9.84 0.67 -1.45
CA ASP A 114 -11.18 1.06 -0.98
C ASP A 114 -11.16 2.19 0.07
N SER A 115 -9.99 2.48 0.67
CA SER A 115 -9.73 3.66 1.49
C SER A 115 -9.51 4.95 0.68
N GLY A 116 -9.56 4.90 -0.65
CA GLY A 116 -9.43 6.08 -1.52
C GLY A 116 -7.97 6.51 -1.71
N LEU A 117 -7.03 5.57 -1.68
CA LEU A 117 -5.62 5.82 -1.95
C LEU A 117 -5.18 5.16 -3.25
N GLU A 118 -4.31 5.88 -3.96
CA GLU A 118 -3.44 5.38 -5.02
C GLU A 118 -2.04 5.23 -4.40
N ILE A 119 -1.45 4.05 -4.56
CA ILE A 119 -0.16 3.69 -3.98
C ILE A 119 0.72 3.16 -5.11
N SER A 120 1.87 3.79 -5.34
CA SER A 120 2.86 3.31 -6.30
C SER A 120 3.77 2.23 -5.71
N SER A 121 4.46 1.47 -6.55
CA SER A 121 5.37 0.40 -6.10
C SER A 121 6.59 0.87 -5.30
N ASP A 122 6.95 2.15 -5.40
CA ASP A 122 7.97 2.81 -4.56
C ASP A 122 7.39 3.48 -3.31
N GLY A 123 6.06 3.46 -3.16
CA GLY A 123 5.35 3.89 -1.97
C GLY A 123 4.80 5.31 -2.00
N GLU A 124 4.88 6.02 -3.12
CA GLU A 124 4.23 7.33 -3.26
C GLU A 124 2.71 7.18 -3.06
N LEU A 125 2.13 8.16 -2.37
CA LEU A 125 0.73 8.16 -1.96
C LEU A 125 -0.01 9.33 -2.57
N LYS A 126 -1.24 9.05 -3.00
CA LYS A 126 -2.16 10.09 -3.44
C LYS A 126 -3.60 9.72 -3.09
N SER A 127 -4.31 10.64 -2.45
CA SER A 127 -5.76 10.48 -2.29
C SER A 127 -6.44 10.60 -3.64
N THR A 128 -7.29 9.63 -3.97
CA THR A 128 -7.99 9.56 -5.24
C THR A 128 -9.35 8.89 -5.10
N VAL A 129 -10.20 9.07 -6.12
CA VAL A 129 -11.41 8.29 -6.27
C VAL A 129 -11.25 7.47 -7.55
N TYR A 130 -11.33 6.15 -7.42
CA TYR A 130 -11.20 5.22 -8.54
C TYR A 130 -12.40 4.28 -8.57
N GLU A 131 -12.91 4.01 -9.77
CA GLU A 131 -14.01 3.06 -9.92
C GLU A 131 -13.49 1.63 -9.68
N LYS A 132 -14.11 0.93 -8.73
CA LYS A 132 -13.77 -0.46 -8.41
C LYS A 132 -13.86 -1.32 -9.68
N GLN A 133 -12.76 -2.00 -9.99
CA GLN A 133 -12.70 -2.94 -11.11
C GLN A 133 -13.46 -4.23 -10.78
N ASN A 134 -13.70 -5.05 -11.81
CA ASN A 134 -14.15 -6.42 -11.59
C ASN A 134 -13.01 -7.24 -10.98
N ILE A 135 -13.19 -7.72 -9.76
CA ILE A 135 -12.19 -8.50 -9.02
C ILE A 135 -12.63 -9.96 -9.02
N ILE A 136 -11.79 -10.84 -9.57
CA ILE A 136 -12.06 -12.28 -9.57
C ILE A 136 -11.28 -12.92 -8.43
N HIS A 137 -11.97 -13.31 -7.36
CA HIS A 137 -11.33 -14.02 -6.26
C HIS A 137 -10.91 -15.43 -6.67
N ILE A 138 -9.67 -15.79 -6.32
CA ILE A 138 -9.06 -17.10 -6.65
C ILE A 138 -8.42 -17.71 -5.41
N SER A 139 -8.15 -19.02 -5.48
CA SER A 139 -7.32 -19.67 -4.46
C SER A 139 -5.87 -19.25 -4.59
N CYS A 140 -5.20 -18.98 -3.47
CA CYS A 140 -3.78 -18.65 -3.47
C CYS A 140 -2.92 -19.87 -3.84
N PRO A 141 -1.83 -19.68 -4.60
CA PRO A 141 -0.92 -20.76 -4.92
C PRO A 141 -0.16 -21.21 -3.68
N LYS A 142 0.09 -22.52 -3.55
CA LYS A 142 0.74 -23.12 -2.37
C LYS A 142 2.18 -22.69 -2.16
N ASN A 143 2.83 -22.23 -3.22
CA ASN A 143 4.23 -21.82 -3.24
C ASN A 143 4.40 -20.30 -3.24
N LEU A 144 3.33 -19.55 -3.01
CA LEU A 144 3.45 -18.13 -2.69
C LEU A 144 4.05 -18.00 -1.29
N ASP A 145 5.28 -17.54 -1.24
CA ASP A 145 6.02 -17.33 0.00
C ASP A 145 5.59 -16.01 0.63
N VAL A 146 4.69 -16.09 1.60
CA VAL A 146 4.18 -14.96 2.37
C VAL A 146 4.32 -15.26 3.84
N ASP A 147 5.17 -14.49 4.52
CA ASP A 147 5.42 -14.65 5.95
C ASP A 147 4.13 -14.44 6.76
N ASN A 148 3.84 -15.40 7.65
CA ASN A 148 2.91 -15.32 8.78
C ASN A 148 1.70 -14.41 8.57
N SER A 149 0.94 -14.71 7.53
CA SER A 149 -0.32 -14.04 7.24
C SER A 149 -1.47 -14.79 7.92
N ASP A 150 -2.08 -14.21 8.94
CA ASP A 150 -3.33 -14.71 9.55
C ASP A 150 -4.48 -14.74 8.55
N TYR A 151 -4.38 -13.93 7.50
CA TYR A 151 -5.37 -13.83 6.45
C TYR A 151 -4.72 -13.57 5.10
N LEU A 152 -4.65 -14.60 4.26
CA LEU A 152 -4.17 -14.50 2.89
C LEU A 152 -5.34 -14.66 1.92
N ARG A 153 -5.52 -13.66 1.04
CA ARG A 153 -6.49 -13.75 -0.05
C ARG A 153 -5.84 -13.43 -1.38
N CYS A 154 -6.33 -14.08 -2.43
CA CYS A 154 -5.86 -13.88 -3.78
C CYS A 154 -7.00 -13.49 -4.71
N ALA A 155 -6.69 -12.64 -5.66
CA ALA A 155 -7.60 -12.18 -6.67
C ALA A 155 -6.87 -11.89 -7.98
N ILE A 156 -7.62 -11.83 -9.05
CA ILE A 156 -7.18 -11.31 -10.34
C ILE A 156 -7.79 -9.92 -10.51
N LEU A 157 -6.92 -8.94 -10.75
CA LEU A 157 -7.27 -7.57 -11.12
C LEU A 157 -6.75 -7.31 -12.55
N SER A 158 -7.34 -6.39 -13.30
CA SER A 158 -6.94 -6.13 -14.68
C SER A 158 -6.77 -4.62 -14.90
N ASP A 159 -5.66 -4.20 -15.52
CA ASP A 159 -5.40 -2.79 -15.83
C ASP A 159 -6.48 -2.15 -16.73
N SER A 160 -7.21 -2.99 -17.47
CA SER A 160 -8.29 -2.60 -18.37
C SER A 160 -9.34 -3.72 -18.40
N PRO A 161 -10.63 -3.44 -18.70
CA PRO A 161 -11.65 -4.47 -18.90
C PRO A 161 -11.29 -5.54 -19.95
N LEU A 162 -10.34 -5.24 -20.85
CA LEU A 162 -9.84 -6.16 -21.88
C LEU A 162 -8.36 -6.54 -21.66
N GLY A 163 -7.74 -6.08 -20.57
CA GLY A 163 -6.33 -6.33 -20.26
C GLY A 163 -6.10 -7.73 -19.70
N GLU A 164 -4.83 -8.16 -19.70
CA GLU A 164 -4.45 -9.38 -19.01
C GLU A 164 -4.68 -9.25 -17.50
N GLY A 165 -5.11 -10.34 -16.88
CA GLY A 165 -5.31 -10.42 -15.43
C GLY A 165 -3.98 -10.52 -14.70
N ARG A 166 -3.82 -9.70 -13.66
CA ARG A 166 -2.67 -9.67 -12.75
C ARG A 166 -3.06 -10.37 -11.46
N ASN A 167 -2.26 -11.34 -11.04
CA ASN A 167 -2.53 -12.05 -9.80
C ASN A 167 -2.05 -11.22 -8.62
N ILE A 168 -2.98 -10.87 -7.74
CA ILE A 168 -2.72 -10.08 -6.55
C ILE A 168 -3.04 -10.92 -5.34
N ALA A 169 -2.10 -11.02 -4.41
CA ALA A 169 -2.33 -11.48 -3.06
C ALA A 169 -2.39 -10.26 -2.14
N TYR A 170 -3.22 -10.32 -1.12
CA TYR A 170 -3.22 -9.32 -0.06
C TYR A 170 -3.34 -10.03 1.28
N ASN A 171 -2.52 -9.57 2.22
CA ASN A 171 -2.47 -10.08 3.57
C ASN A 171 -2.38 -8.99 4.63
N ALA A 172 -3.02 -9.30 5.75
CA ALA A 172 -2.94 -8.53 6.98
C ALA A 172 -2.01 -9.20 7.96
N PRO A 173 -1.05 -8.46 8.57
CA PRO A 173 -0.48 -8.88 9.82
C PRO A 173 -1.55 -8.62 10.90
N CYS A 174 -2.45 -9.57 11.14
CA CYS A 174 -3.15 -9.59 12.41
C CYS A 174 -2.06 -9.96 13.44
N THR A 175 -1.70 -9.01 14.31
CA THR A 175 -0.54 -9.10 15.22
C THR A 175 -0.95 -9.29 16.66
#